data_AF-A0A316H9Q3-F1
#
_entry.id   AF-A0A316H9Q3-F1
#
_cell.length_a   1.000
_cell.length_b   1.000
_cell.length_c   1.000
_cell.angle_alpha   90.00
_cell.angle_beta   90.00
_cell.angle_gamma   90.00
#
_symmetry.space_group_name_H-M   'P 1'
#
loop_
_entity.id
_entity.type
_entity.pdbx_description
1 polymer ?
#
loop_
_entity_poly.entity_id
_entity_poly.type
_entity_poly.pdbx_seq_one_letter_code
_entity_poly.pdbx_strand_id
1 'polypeptide(L)'
;MFGSIMILSFTVKKDKKEITLYTSKSNLIDNEQYTGLEETPLFKAQMEGLKKQYPELIFKTSPSDCYNCHGMTFASRRTGIYDAEEVKKILMDDEFHEIQLGDVLAGDIAVWYDKKNGDAEHSGFVISVQRDIQPVVPFVISKWGITSEVIHSVYLTPYSNTDIKYYRCKL
;
A
#
# COMPACT_ATOMS: atom_id res chain seq x y z
N MET A 1 10.15 13.66 -17.06
CA MET A 1 9.31 12.48 -17.36
C MET A 1 9.81 11.33 -16.52
N PHE A 2 9.15 11.02 -15.42
CA PHE A 2 9.44 9.80 -14.66
C PHE A 2 8.65 8.68 -15.32
N GLY A 3 9.35 7.73 -15.94
CA GLY A 3 8.72 6.55 -16.54
C GLY A 3 8.05 5.73 -15.44
N SER A 4 6.78 5.38 -15.63
CA SER A 4 6.07 4.45 -14.75
C SER A 4 6.79 3.10 -14.83
N ILE A 5 7.39 2.64 -13.73
CA ILE A 5 7.99 1.32 -13.66
C ILE A 5 6.85 0.32 -13.48
N MET A 6 6.65 -0.50 -14.51
CA MET A 6 5.78 -1.67 -14.43
C MET A 6 6.37 -2.64 -13.40
N ILE A 7 5.75 -2.72 -12.21
CA ILE A 7 6.08 -3.73 -11.20
C ILE A 7 5.56 -5.07 -11.74
N LEU A 8 6.43 -5.85 -12.36
CA LEU A 8 6.10 -7.17 -12.91
C LEU A 8 5.86 -8.17 -11.77
N SER A 9 4.67 -8.75 -11.71
CA SER A 9 4.34 -9.93 -10.91
C SER A 9 4.67 -11.19 -11.71
N PHE A 10 5.62 -12.02 -11.23
CA PHE A 10 5.94 -13.31 -11.85
C PHE A 10 5.19 -14.44 -11.17
N THR A 11 4.53 -15.28 -11.97
CA THR A 11 3.81 -16.48 -11.52
C THR A 11 4.74 -17.70 -11.57
N VAL A 12 5.57 -17.87 -10.53
CA VAL A 12 5.98 -19.23 -10.14
C VAL A 12 4.74 -19.86 -9.49
N LYS A 13 4.45 -21.15 -9.72
CA LYS A 13 3.37 -21.87 -9.00
C LYS A 13 3.66 -21.78 -7.50
N LYS A 14 3.04 -20.83 -6.82
CA LYS A 14 3.11 -20.68 -5.38
C LYS A 14 1.85 -21.28 -4.79
N ASP A 15 1.98 -21.92 -3.63
CA ASP A 15 0.83 -22.35 -2.85
C ASP A 15 0.06 -21.11 -2.43
N LYS A 16 -1.04 -20.83 -3.15
CA LYS A 16 -2.00 -19.80 -2.77
C LYS A 16 -2.76 -20.31 -1.55
N LYS A 17 -2.70 -19.53 -0.47
CA LYS A 17 -3.50 -19.76 0.73
C LYS A 17 -4.39 -18.57 0.97
N GLU A 18 -5.51 -18.80 1.62
CA GLU A 18 -6.43 -17.76 2.06
C GLU A 18 -6.56 -17.88 3.58
N ILE A 19 -6.70 -16.76 4.25
CA ILE A 19 -7.00 -16.73 5.69
C ILE A 19 -8.41 -16.19 5.90
N THR A 20 -9.08 -16.66 6.94
CA THR A 20 -10.35 -16.08 7.34
C THR A 20 -10.13 -14.66 7.89
N LEU A 21 -10.65 -13.67 7.17
CA LEU A 21 -10.54 -12.25 7.51
C LEU A 21 -11.92 -11.62 7.35
N TYR A 22 -12.37 -10.83 8.32
CA TYR A 22 -13.67 -10.17 8.32
C TYR A 22 -13.54 -8.68 8.56
N THR A 23 -14.45 -7.89 7.98
CA THR A 23 -14.70 -6.51 8.38
C THR A 23 -15.39 -6.44 9.75
N SER A 24 -15.52 -5.25 10.32
CA SER A 24 -16.22 -5.00 11.58
C SER A 24 -17.71 -5.39 11.54
N LYS A 25 -18.30 -5.41 10.34
CA LYS A 25 -19.67 -5.87 10.07
C LYS A 25 -19.77 -7.36 9.77
N SER A 26 -18.70 -8.12 10.03
CA SER A 26 -18.64 -9.57 9.81
C SER A 26 -18.77 -10.00 8.34
N ASN A 27 -18.47 -9.12 7.38
CA ASN A 27 -18.38 -9.51 5.98
C ASN A 27 -17.00 -10.09 5.70
N LEU A 28 -16.96 -11.24 5.01
CA LEU A 28 -15.70 -11.89 4.64
C LEU A 28 -14.89 -11.00 3.69
N ILE A 29 -13.58 -10.92 3.87
CA ILE A 29 -12.65 -10.20 3.00
C ILE A 29 -11.89 -11.20 2.12
N ASP A 30 -12.01 -11.04 0.81
CA ASP A 30 -11.28 -11.85 -0.16
C ASP A 30 -9.81 -11.46 -0.14
N ASN A 31 -8.94 -12.46 0.00
CA ASN A 31 -7.52 -12.24 0.21
C ASN A 31 -6.69 -13.40 -0.31
N GLU A 32 -5.41 -13.16 -0.55
CA GLU A 32 -4.46 -14.18 -0.99
C GLU A 32 -3.12 -14.00 -0.28
N GLN A 33 -2.63 -15.10 0.28
CA GLN A 33 -1.30 -15.21 0.84
C GLN A 33 -0.46 -16.10 -0.08
N TYR A 34 0.69 -15.57 -0.47
CA TYR A 34 1.73 -16.32 -1.16
C TYR A 34 2.86 -16.65 -0.19
N THR A 35 3.46 -17.82 -0.36
CA THR A 35 4.65 -18.22 0.41
C THR A 35 5.71 -18.78 -0.52
N GLY A 36 6.96 -18.77 -0.06
CA GLY A 36 8.08 -19.28 -0.85
C GLY A 36 8.59 -18.28 -1.89
N LEU A 37 8.75 -17.00 -1.50
CA LEU A 37 9.46 -16.04 -2.34
C LEU A 37 10.90 -16.52 -2.58
N GLU A 38 11.17 -17.00 -3.79
CA GLU A 38 12.53 -17.21 -4.25
C GLU A 38 13.13 -15.88 -4.68
N GLU A 39 14.26 -15.51 -4.07
CA GLU A 39 15.02 -14.33 -4.48
C GLU A 39 15.71 -14.57 -5.83
N THR A 40 15.02 -14.25 -6.91
CA THR A 40 15.59 -14.30 -8.25
C THR A 40 16.55 -13.12 -8.50
N PRO A 41 17.51 -13.23 -9.44
CA PRO A 41 18.35 -12.09 -9.84
C PRO A 41 17.54 -10.87 -10.30
N LEU A 42 16.41 -11.09 -11.00
CA LEU A 42 15.52 -10.02 -11.44
C LEU A 42 14.89 -9.28 -10.27
N PHE A 43 14.47 -10.02 -9.24
CA PHE A 43 13.93 -9.45 -8.02
C PHE A 43 14.96 -8.53 -7.33
N LYS A 44 16.23 -8.99 -7.22
CA LYS A 44 17.32 -8.19 -6.65
C LYS A 44 17.55 -6.92 -7.45
N ALA A 45 17.62 -7.03 -8.77
CA ALA A 45 17.78 -5.89 -9.67
C ALA A 45 16.62 -4.88 -9.54
N GLN A 46 15.38 -5.35 -9.36
CA GLN A 46 14.24 -4.46 -9.13
C GLN A 46 14.36 -3.69 -7.81
N MET A 47 14.75 -4.36 -6.72
CA MET A 47 14.96 -3.71 -5.43
C MET A 47 16.12 -2.68 -5.49
N GLU A 48 17.23 -3.03 -6.14
CA GLU A 48 18.36 -2.13 -6.36
C GLU A 48 17.96 -0.93 -7.24
N GLY A 49 17.15 -1.17 -8.28
CA GLY A 49 16.60 -0.13 -9.14
C GLY A 49 15.75 0.88 -8.35
N LEU A 50 14.85 0.39 -7.48
CA LEU A 50 14.06 1.25 -6.62
C LEU A 50 14.92 2.05 -5.64
N LYS A 51 15.91 1.42 -4.99
CA LYS A 51 16.84 2.13 -4.08
C LYS A 51 17.67 3.17 -4.80
N LYS A 52 18.07 2.91 -6.04
CA LYS A 52 18.82 3.86 -6.87
C LYS A 52 17.95 5.01 -7.35
N GLN A 53 16.69 4.74 -7.68
CA GLN A 53 15.74 5.76 -8.13
C GLN A 53 15.27 6.66 -6.97
N TYR A 54 15.18 6.11 -5.76
CA TYR A 54 14.70 6.78 -4.57
C TYR A 54 15.71 6.69 -3.41
N PRO A 55 16.91 7.26 -3.56
CA PRO A 55 18.00 7.11 -2.60
C PRO A 55 17.73 7.75 -1.23
N GLU A 56 16.79 8.69 -1.16
CA GLU A 56 16.38 9.40 0.06
C GLU A 56 15.33 8.65 0.89
N LEU A 57 14.73 7.58 0.34
CA LEU A 57 13.66 6.85 1.00
C LEU A 57 14.19 5.76 1.94
N ILE A 58 13.42 5.47 2.99
CA ILE A 58 13.81 4.49 4.00
C ILE A 58 13.11 3.16 3.72
N PHE A 59 13.87 2.16 3.27
CA PHE A 59 13.41 0.79 3.07
C PHE A 59 13.52 0.02 4.39
N LYS A 60 12.37 -0.41 4.94
CA LYS A 60 12.25 -0.94 6.30
C LYS A 60 12.31 -2.46 6.41
N THR A 61 12.00 -3.21 5.36
CA THR A 61 11.85 -4.66 5.45
C THR A 61 12.59 -5.38 4.33
N SER A 62 12.90 -6.64 4.59
CA SER A 62 13.23 -7.57 3.52
C SER A 62 12.03 -7.78 2.59
N PRO A 63 12.28 -8.28 1.37
CA PRO A 63 11.25 -8.72 0.44
C PRO A 63 10.21 -9.65 1.07
N SER A 64 8.96 -9.53 0.65
CA SER A 64 7.88 -10.43 1.08
C SER A 64 6.76 -10.44 0.05
N ASP A 65 6.27 -11.65 -0.25
CA ASP A 65 5.09 -11.94 -1.08
C ASP A 65 3.85 -12.30 -0.25
N CYS A 66 3.99 -12.40 1.07
CA CYS A 66 2.91 -12.78 1.98
C CYS A 66 1.76 -11.75 1.99
N TYR A 67 2.06 -10.48 1.72
CA TYR A 67 1.09 -9.39 1.70
C TYR A 67 1.49 -8.29 0.70
N ASN A 68 0.49 -7.55 0.22
CA ASN A 68 0.66 -6.36 -0.60
C ASN A 68 0.40 -5.08 0.22
N CYS A 69 0.31 -3.92 -0.43
CA CYS A 69 0.03 -2.64 0.24
C CYS A 69 -1.29 -2.64 1.01
N HIS A 70 -2.39 -3.09 0.41
CA HIS A 70 -3.67 -3.21 1.09
C HIS A 70 -3.64 -4.22 2.23
N GLY A 71 -2.93 -5.33 2.07
CA GLY A 71 -2.68 -6.31 3.13
C GLY A 71 -1.90 -5.74 4.32
N MET A 72 -0.94 -4.88 4.05
CA MET A 72 -0.21 -4.15 5.09
C MET A 72 -1.14 -3.20 5.85
N THR A 73 -1.98 -2.45 5.12
CA THR A 73 -2.89 -1.43 5.64
C THR A 73 -4.08 -2.02 6.41
N PHE A 74 -4.77 -3.02 5.84
CA PHE A 74 -6.06 -3.51 6.35
C PHE A 74 -5.99 -4.90 6.99
N ALA A 75 -4.95 -5.70 6.70
CA ALA A 75 -4.82 -7.06 7.23
C ALA A 75 -3.62 -7.25 8.16
N SER A 76 -2.96 -6.17 8.58
CA SER A 76 -1.79 -6.19 9.46
C SER A 76 -0.68 -7.12 8.95
N ARG A 77 -0.39 -7.08 7.64
CA ARG A 77 0.68 -7.87 6.98
C ARG A 77 0.45 -9.39 6.95
N ARG A 78 -0.77 -9.87 7.21
CA ARG A 78 -1.06 -11.31 7.27
C ARG A 78 -1.36 -11.94 5.91
N THR A 79 -1.88 -11.16 4.96
CA THR A 79 -2.32 -11.60 3.63
C THR A 79 -2.37 -10.41 2.67
N GLY A 80 -2.46 -10.61 1.36
CA GLY A 80 -2.68 -9.57 0.36
C GLY A 80 -4.16 -9.40 0.02
N ILE A 81 -4.58 -8.17 -0.28
CA ILE A 81 -5.95 -7.84 -0.73
C ILE A 81 -5.83 -7.19 -2.10
N TYR A 82 -6.35 -7.84 -3.15
CA TYR A 82 -6.04 -7.48 -4.54
C TYR A 82 -7.21 -6.80 -5.28
N ASP A 83 -8.44 -7.06 -4.86
CA ASP A 83 -9.63 -6.47 -5.48
C ASP A 83 -9.91 -5.09 -4.86
N ALA A 84 -10.12 -4.09 -5.71
CA ALA A 84 -10.45 -2.73 -5.29
C ALA A 84 -11.83 -2.64 -4.61
N GLU A 85 -12.77 -3.51 -4.97
CA GLU A 85 -14.08 -3.57 -4.30
C GLU A 85 -13.96 -4.10 -2.86
N GLU A 86 -12.96 -4.94 -2.57
CA GLU A 86 -12.65 -5.36 -1.19
C GLU A 86 -12.15 -4.18 -0.35
N VAL A 87 -11.28 -3.33 -0.92
CA VAL A 87 -10.82 -2.11 -0.24
C VAL A 87 -12.00 -1.18 0.06
N LYS A 88 -12.88 -0.97 -0.92
CA LYS A 88 -14.09 -0.15 -0.74
C LYS A 88 -15.04 -0.73 0.31
N LYS A 89 -15.25 -2.06 0.32
CA LYS A 89 -16.03 -2.76 1.34
C LYS A 89 -15.44 -2.55 2.73
N ILE A 90 -14.12 -2.73 2.89
CA ILE A 90 -13.42 -2.50 4.17
C ILE A 90 -13.62 -1.06 4.65
N LEU A 91 -13.40 -0.06 3.78
CA LEU A 91 -13.57 1.34 4.16
C LEU A 91 -15.00 1.63 4.67
N MET A 92 -16.02 1.06 4.02
CA MET A 92 -17.42 1.24 4.39
C MET A 92 -17.82 0.46 5.65
N ASP A 93 -17.36 -0.79 5.77
CA ASP A 93 -17.74 -1.66 6.88
C ASP A 93 -17.02 -1.28 8.16
N ASP A 94 -15.73 -0.94 8.08
CA ASP A 94 -14.90 -0.54 9.22
C ASP A 94 -15.02 0.96 9.53
N GLU A 95 -16.05 1.63 9.02
CA GLU A 95 -16.40 3.00 9.36
C GLU A 95 -15.26 4.01 9.14
N PHE A 96 -14.45 3.79 8.11
CA PHE A 96 -13.50 4.78 7.63
C PHE A 96 -14.25 5.93 6.97
N HIS A 97 -13.91 7.16 7.35
CA HIS A 97 -14.43 8.36 6.71
C HIS A 97 -13.30 9.15 6.07
N GLU A 98 -13.59 9.74 4.91
CA GLU A 98 -12.64 10.60 4.20
C GLU A 98 -12.39 11.87 5.02
N ILE A 99 -11.12 12.27 5.11
CA ILE A 99 -10.68 13.49 5.82
C ILE A 99 -9.90 14.41 4.88
N GLN A 100 -9.95 15.71 5.17
CA GLN A 100 -9.21 16.71 4.40
C GLN A 100 -7.72 16.68 4.74
N LEU A 101 -6.86 17.04 3.78
CA LEU A 101 -5.40 17.05 3.95
C LEU A 101 -4.94 17.83 5.20
N GLY A 102 -5.63 18.94 5.54
CA GLY A 102 -5.32 19.74 6.72
C GLY A 102 -5.55 19.02 8.06
N ASP A 103 -6.44 18.03 8.07
CA ASP A 103 -6.87 17.28 9.26
C ASP A 103 -6.17 15.94 9.42
N VAL A 104 -5.27 15.60 8.50
CA VAL A 104 -4.48 14.36 8.52
C VAL A 104 -3.56 14.33 9.74
N LEU A 105 -3.54 13.20 10.43
CA LEU A 105 -2.72 12.90 11.60
C LEU A 105 -1.98 11.57 11.39
N ALA A 106 -0.95 11.34 12.19
CA ALA A 106 -0.34 10.02 12.27
C ALA A 106 -1.38 8.99 12.75
N GLY A 107 -1.41 7.82 12.12
CA GLY A 107 -2.40 6.77 12.33
C GLY A 107 -3.53 6.74 11.30
N ASP A 108 -3.73 7.81 10.54
CA ASP A 108 -4.63 7.80 9.38
C ASP A 108 -4.08 6.93 8.26
N ILE A 109 -4.91 6.61 7.27
CA ILE A 109 -4.48 5.93 6.06
C ILE A 109 -4.57 6.85 4.86
N ALA A 110 -3.64 6.68 3.92
CA ALA A 110 -3.70 7.26 2.59
C ALA A 110 -4.02 6.15 1.58
N VAL A 111 -4.91 6.44 0.64
CA VAL A 111 -5.28 5.55 -0.46
C VAL A 111 -5.12 6.32 -1.78
N TRP A 112 -4.39 5.72 -2.72
CA TRP A 112 -4.18 6.24 -4.06
C TRP A 112 -5.18 5.54 -4.98
N TYR A 113 -6.00 6.33 -5.66
CA TYR A 113 -7.03 5.87 -6.59
C TYR A 113 -6.62 6.18 -8.03
N ASP A 114 -6.68 5.21 -8.94
CA ASP A 114 -6.42 5.49 -10.35
C ASP A 114 -7.46 6.45 -10.92
N LYS A 115 -6.97 7.44 -11.69
CA LYS A 115 -7.80 8.52 -12.22
C LYS A 115 -8.78 8.09 -13.32
N LYS A 116 -8.57 6.93 -13.94
CA LYS A 116 -9.37 6.47 -15.08
C LYS A 116 -10.54 5.60 -14.63
N ASN A 117 -10.33 4.65 -13.73
CA ASN A 117 -11.39 3.75 -13.23
C ASN A 117 -11.86 4.10 -11.80
N GLY A 118 -11.07 4.84 -11.02
CA GLY A 118 -11.39 5.13 -9.62
C GLY A 118 -11.07 3.98 -8.67
N ASP A 119 -10.31 2.98 -9.09
CA ASP A 119 -9.94 1.83 -8.28
C ASP A 119 -8.80 2.17 -7.31
N ALA A 120 -8.84 1.61 -6.11
CA ALA A 120 -7.75 1.74 -5.15
C ALA A 120 -6.52 0.94 -5.64
N GLU A 121 -5.47 1.64 -6.08
CA GLU A 121 -4.23 1.00 -6.58
C GLU A 121 -3.18 0.79 -5.49
N HIS A 122 -3.20 1.66 -4.47
CA HIS A 122 -2.20 1.63 -3.42
C HIS A 122 -2.74 2.17 -2.10
N SER A 123 -2.15 1.74 -1.00
CA SER A 123 -2.48 2.25 0.33
C SER A 123 -1.30 2.22 1.30
N GLY A 124 -1.37 3.03 2.34
CA GLY A 124 -0.37 3.07 3.40
C GLY A 124 -0.83 3.85 4.62
N PHE A 125 -0.10 3.70 5.71
CA PHE A 125 -0.35 4.43 6.96
C PHE A 125 0.41 5.75 6.98
N VAL A 126 -0.27 6.82 7.37
CA VAL A 126 0.37 8.08 7.73
C VAL A 126 1.13 7.87 9.03
N ILE A 127 2.44 8.10 9.02
CA ILE A 127 3.30 7.96 10.19
C ILE A 127 3.70 9.31 10.80
N SER A 128 3.68 10.37 10.00
CA SER A 128 3.94 11.74 10.44
C SER A 128 3.39 12.74 9.42
N VAL A 129 3.23 13.98 9.86
CA VAL A 129 2.75 15.09 9.02
C VAL A 129 3.62 16.31 9.28
N GLN A 130 4.33 16.79 8.25
CA GLN A 130 5.10 18.03 8.34
C GLN A 130 4.17 19.22 8.11
N ARG A 131 3.90 19.97 9.18
CA ARG A 131 2.94 21.10 9.20
C ARG A 131 3.63 22.47 9.16
N ASP A 132 4.93 22.50 9.39
CA ASP A 132 5.80 23.67 9.36
C ASP A 132 6.17 24.10 7.94
N ILE A 133 5.88 23.25 6.94
CA ILE A 133 6.06 23.53 5.52
C ILE A 133 4.70 23.62 4.80
N GLN A 134 4.64 24.43 3.74
CA GLN A 134 3.48 24.53 2.86
C GLN A 134 3.85 24.11 1.44
N PRO A 135 3.06 23.23 0.79
CA PRO A 135 1.87 22.57 1.32
C PRO A 135 2.19 21.57 2.46
N VAL A 136 1.19 21.25 3.30
CA VAL A 136 1.30 20.17 4.29
C VAL A 136 1.72 18.87 3.61
N VAL A 137 2.76 18.20 4.13
CA VAL A 137 3.28 16.96 3.53
C VAL A 137 3.16 15.80 4.52
N PRO A 138 2.18 14.88 4.31
CA PRO A 138 2.14 13.60 5.01
C PRO A 138 3.28 12.70 4.57
N PHE A 139 3.89 12.03 5.54
CA PHE A 139 4.78 10.90 5.33
C PHE A 139 4.05 9.62 5.69
N VAL A 140 4.21 8.64 4.82
CA VAL A 140 3.52 7.36 4.91
C VAL A 140 4.52 6.22 4.95
N ILE A 141 4.14 5.11 5.57
CA ILE A 141 4.74 3.81 5.32
C ILE A 141 3.80 3.01 4.43
N SER A 142 4.33 2.41 3.36
CA SER A 142 3.54 1.56 2.45
C SER A 142 4.39 0.44 1.86
N LYS A 143 3.75 -0.64 1.37
CA LYS A 143 4.43 -1.78 0.74
C LYS A 143 4.53 -1.59 -0.77
N TRP A 144 5.73 -1.68 -1.35
CA TRP A 144 5.92 -1.53 -2.79
C TRP A 144 6.11 -2.88 -3.49
N GLY A 145 5.06 -3.37 -4.15
CA GLY A 145 5.05 -4.69 -4.78
C GLY A 145 5.51 -5.80 -3.82
N ILE A 146 6.31 -6.74 -4.34
CA ILE A 146 6.93 -7.82 -3.53
C ILE A 146 8.19 -7.39 -2.78
N THR A 147 8.58 -6.11 -2.87
CA THR A 147 9.84 -5.59 -2.29
C THR A 147 9.68 -5.23 -0.81
N SER A 148 9.99 -4.01 -0.41
CA SER A 148 10.02 -3.54 0.98
C SER A 148 8.79 -2.75 1.36
N GLU A 149 8.56 -2.61 2.66
CA GLU A 149 7.89 -1.44 3.22
C GLU A 149 8.81 -0.24 3.12
N VAL A 150 8.28 0.89 2.66
CA VAL A 150 9.05 2.10 2.39
C VAL A 150 8.39 3.25 3.11
N ILE A 151 9.19 4.04 3.83
CA ILE A 151 8.77 5.33 4.36
C ILE A 151 9.07 6.39 3.31
N HIS A 152 8.03 7.15 2.93
CA HIS A 152 8.14 8.17 1.89
C HIS A 152 7.13 9.30 2.08
N SER A 153 7.38 10.43 1.42
CA SER A 153 6.34 11.45 1.23
C SER A 153 5.20 10.83 0.41
N VAL A 154 3.95 11.18 0.73
CA VAL A 154 2.77 10.68 0.00
C VAL A 154 2.83 10.96 -1.53
N TYR A 155 3.62 11.96 -1.94
CA TYR A 155 3.83 12.34 -3.34
C TYR A 155 5.02 11.65 -4.03
N LEU A 156 5.89 10.98 -3.27
CA LEU A 156 7.10 10.34 -3.79
C LEU A 156 6.91 8.82 -3.80
N THR A 157 6.29 8.32 -4.87
CA THR A 157 5.88 6.91 -4.99
C THR A 157 5.88 6.49 -6.47
N PRO A 158 6.03 5.19 -6.81
CA PRO A 158 5.94 4.73 -8.19
C PRO A 158 4.52 4.82 -8.81
N TYR A 159 3.49 5.06 -8.01
CA TYR A 159 2.09 5.15 -8.44
C TYR A 159 1.70 6.60 -8.83
N SER A 160 2.16 7.07 -10.00
CA SER A 160 2.15 8.49 -10.37
C SER A 160 0.88 9.04 -11.05
N ASN A 161 -0.15 8.20 -11.29
CA ASN A 161 -1.40 8.61 -11.99
C ASN A 161 -2.65 8.50 -11.11
N THR A 162 -2.55 8.93 -9.86
CA THR A 162 -3.59 8.66 -8.87
C THR A 162 -4.04 9.91 -8.12
N ASP A 163 -5.29 9.92 -7.69
CA ASP A 163 -5.77 10.85 -6.67
C ASP A 163 -5.58 10.25 -5.28
N ILE A 164 -5.09 11.06 -4.35
CA ILE A 164 -4.80 10.63 -2.98
C ILE A 164 -5.94 11.07 -2.09
N LYS A 165 -6.53 10.13 -1.38
CA LYS A 165 -7.52 10.40 -0.34
C LYS A 165 -7.03 9.88 0.99
N TYR A 166 -7.48 10.52 2.07
CA TYR A 166 -7.10 10.18 3.43
C TYR A 166 -8.32 9.69 4.18
N TYR A 167 -8.15 8.68 5.02
CA TYR A 167 -9.24 8.14 5.82
C TYR A 167 -8.83 7.94 7.27
N ARG A 168 -9.82 8.11 8.15
CA ARG A 168 -9.71 7.80 9.58
C ARG A 168 -10.84 6.86 9.98
N CYS A 169 -10.49 5.83 10.73
CA CYS A 169 -11.44 4.88 11.30
C CYS A 169 -12.10 5.48 12.56
N LYS A 170 -13.42 5.34 12.71
CA LYS A 170 -14.15 5.70 13.94
C LYS A 170 -14.27 4.46 14.83
N LEU A 171 -13.20 4.10 15.54
CA LEU A 171 -13.27 3.10 16.61
C LEU A 171 -13.36 3.78 17.96
#